data_AF-A0A2N0QT48-F1
#
_entry.id   AF-A0A2N0QT48-F1
#
_cell.length_a   1.000
_cell.length_b   1.000
_cell.length_c   1.000
_cell.angle_alpha   90.00
_cell.angle_beta   90.00
_cell.angle_gamma   90.00
#
_symmetry.space_group_name_H-M   'P 1'
#
loop_
_entity.id
_entity.type
_entity.pdbx_description
1 polymer ?
#
loop_
_entity_poly.entity_id
_entity_poly.type
_entity_poly.pdbx_seq_one_letter_code
_entity_poly.pdbx_strand_id
1 'polypeptide(L)'
;MISFGYNVFNDILYKPFLSLKNSHCSNTLNTIIFYYIDFKNIISILQEVFDQLNVLESIHILYCDSLNSDFIQQITKINNPFKLRSLFMKEILHVESLQFLLQKIGDYLENFGFKNRNIEDEYNELKLQLYKLIMKYCTKIRYFDSGIPDNNIYLFIENNQHNINYLTINVDIYHYVFAYNELSSTVLQNLGYVLPSKLEYLCLTLCYRASDLKIFLKDSQHTFIKKLLIQNLMWEYWDEGDKMLLYIKKFIMKNERVKYLSFSELSGLGQISTIYNLAYKEEVVNEFKLHNIIVQDHNDLCITACNFINLPIYDI
;
A
#
# COMPACT_ATOMS: atom_id res chain seq x y z
N MET A 1 -3.89 -17.67 14.25
CA MET A 1 -4.24 -16.55 13.35
C MET A 1 -5.58 -16.83 12.70
N ILE A 2 -6.46 -15.84 12.62
CA ILE A 2 -7.75 -15.90 11.90
C ILE A 2 -7.87 -14.65 11.01
N SER A 3 -8.49 -14.81 9.84
CA SER A 3 -8.86 -13.72 8.94
C SER A 3 -10.37 -13.70 8.71
N PHE A 4 -10.97 -12.51 8.73
CA PHE A 4 -12.34 -12.26 8.31
C PHE A 4 -12.30 -11.48 6.99
N GLY A 5 -12.92 -12.04 5.94
CA GLY A 5 -12.83 -11.54 4.57
C GLY A 5 -14.18 -11.26 3.89
N TYR A 6 -14.11 -10.69 2.69
CA TYR A 6 -15.24 -10.27 1.84
C TYR A 6 -16.28 -11.38 1.53
N ASN A 7 -15.88 -12.66 1.55
CA ASN A 7 -16.77 -13.78 1.20
C ASN A 7 -17.78 -14.15 2.30
N VAL A 8 -17.68 -13.52 3.48
CA VAL A 8 -18.70 -13.60 4.52
C VAL A 8 -19.69 -12.47 4.27
N PHE A 9 -20.89 -12.77 3.75
CA PHE A 9 -21.96 -11.76 3.67
C PHE A 9 -22.10 -11.03 5.00
N ASN A 10 -22.31 -9.72 4.97
CA ASN A 10 -22.24 -8.83 6.13
C ASN A 10 -23.07 -9.29 7.36
N ASP A 11 -24.24 -9.91 7.15
CA ASP A 11 -25.08 -10.48 8.23
C ASP A 11 -24.51 -11.78 8.84
N ILE A 12 -23.63 -12.47 8.13
CA ILE A 12 -23.01 -13.72 8.56
C ILE A 12 -21.86 -13.45 9.52
N LEU A 13 -21.18 -12.30 9.48
CA LEU A 13 -19.97 -12.06 10.29
C LEU A 13 -20.20 -12.11 11.81
N TYR A 14 -21.40 -11.74 12.28
CA TYR A 14 -21.71 -11.72 13.70
C TYR A 14 -21.46 -13.07 14.39
N LYS A 15 -21.90 -14.18 13.78
CA LYS A 15 -21.78 -15.52 14.38
C LYS A 15 -20.32 -16.04 14.42
N PRO A 16 -19.54 -16.00 13.31
CA PRO A 16 -18.11 -16.32 13.32
C PRO A 16 -17.30 -15.43 14.26
N PHE A 17 -17.63 -14.14 14.37
CA PHE A 17 -16.91 -13.27 15.29
C PHE A 17 -17.24 -13.60 16.75
N LEU A 18 -18.51 -13.86 17.07
CA LEU A 18 -18.92 -14.29 18.41
C LEU A 18 -18.32 -15.65 18.81
N SER A 19 -18.08 -16.55 17.84
CA SER A 19 -17.50 -17.88 18.10
C SER A 19 -16.04 -17.82 18.59
N LEU A 20 -15.35 -16.69 18.41
CA LEU A 20 -14.00 -16.47 18.94
C LEU A 20 -13.93 -16.56 20.48
N LYS A 21 -15.08 -16.41 21.16
CA LYS A 21 -15.23 -16.61 22.61
C LYS A 21 -15.04 -18.06 23.06
N ASN A 22 -14.97 -19.02 22.15
CA ASN A 22 -14.67 -20.40 22.49
C ASN A 22 -13.30 -20.47 23.20
N SER A 23 -13.26 -21.15 24.35
CA SER A 23 -12.07 -21.35 25.18
C SER A 23 -10.81 -21.79 24.42
N HIS A 24 -10.95 -22.56 23.33
CA HIS A 24 -9.81 -22.93 22.48
C HIS A 24 -9.26 -21.72 21.71
N CYS A 25 -10.12 -20.92 21.09
CA CYS A 25 -9.74 -19.70 20.38
C CYS A 25 -9.16 -18.65 21.34
N SER A 26 -9.82 -18.41 22.47
CA SER A 26 -9.40 -17.45 23.50
C SER A 26 -7.95 -17.60 23.95
N ASN A 27 -7.43 -18.83 24.00
CA ASN A 27 -6.09 -19.13 24.51
C ASN A 27 -5.05 -19.41 23.41
N THR A 28 -5.44 -19.40 22.13
CA THR A 28 -4.52 -19.71 21.01
C THR A 28 -4.49 -18.64 19.92
N LEU A 29 -5.51 -17.77 19.86
CA LEU A 29 -5.64 -16.75 18.83
C LEU A 29 -4.83 -15.50 19.17
N ASN A 30 -3.64 -15.40 18.57
CA ASN A 30 -2.73 -14.27 18.75
C ASN A 30 -2.84 -13.17 17.69
N THR A 31 -3.42 -13.47 16.51
CA THR A 31 -3.52 -12.52 15.40
C THR A 31 -4.88 -12.58 14.75
N ILE A 32 -5.50 -11.42 14.57
CA ILE A 32 -6.76 -11.25 13.83
C ILE A 32 -6.56 -10.28 12.67
N ILE A 33 -7.13 -10.63 11.53
CA ILE A 33 -7.11 -9.83 10.31
C ILE A 33 -8.55 -9.54 9.92
N PHE A 34 -8.87 -8.27 9.73
CA PHE A 34 -10.12 -7.84 9.12
C PHE A 34 -9.82 -7.34 7.72
N TYR A 35 -10.45 -7.92 6.71
CA TYR A 35 -10.25 -7.61 5.30
C TYR A 35 -11.60 -7.35 4.62
N TYR A 36 -11.83 -6.12 4.17
CA TYR A 36 -13.08 -5.71 3.52
C TYR A 36 -14.36 -5.98 4.33
N ILE A 37 -14.26 -5.91 5.64
CA ILE A 37 -15.37 -6.10 6.57
C ILE A 37 -16.06 -4.76 6.88
N ASP A 38 -17.37 -4.75 7.01
CA ASP A 38 -18.13 -3.66 7.64
C ASP A 38 -18.28 -3.90 9.15
N PHE A 39 -17.64 -3.05 9.97
CA PHE A 39 -17.70 -3.17 11.43
C PHE A 39 -19.09 -2.90 12.02
N LYS A 40 -20.01 -2.25 11.29
CA LYS A 40 -21.36 -1.94 11.77
C LYS A 40 -22.09 -3.17 12.33
N ASN A 41 -21.81 -4.36 11.77
CA ASN A 41 -22.50 -5.60 12.15
C ASN A 41 -21.95 -6.23 13.43
N ILE A 42 -20.69 -5.98 13.79
CA ILE A 42 -20.04 -6.57 14.98
C ILE A 42 -19.75 -5.55 16.08
N ILE A 43 -20.01 -4.27 15.83
CA ILE A 43 -19.69 -3.17 16.73
C ILE A 43 -20.22 -3.36 18.14
N SER A 44 -21.41 -3.97 18.29
CA SER A 44 -22.07 -4.19 19.58
C SER A 44 -21.42 -5.27 20.44
N ILE A 45 -20.65 -6.19 19.85
CA ILE A 45 -19.98 -7.30 20.54
C ILE A 45 -18.45 -7.22 20.48
N LEU A 46 -17.91 -6.16 19.88
CA LEU A 46 -16.48 -6.01 19.62
C LEU A 46 -15.66 -6.03 20.91
N GLN A 47 -16.04 -5.21 21.89
CA GLN A 47 -15.37 -5.16 23.19
C GLN A 47 -15.47 -6.51 23.92
N GLU A 48 -16.67 -7.09 23.96
CA GLU A 48 -16.95 -8.36 24.66
C GLU A 48 -16.09 -9.51 24.14
N VAL A 49 -15.98 -9.65 22.81
CA VAL A 49 -15.19 -10.71 22.19
C VAL A 49 -13.70 -10.51 22.47
N PHE A 50 -13.17 -9.30 22.30
CA PHE A 50 -11.74 -9.04 22.48
C PHE A 50 -11.28 -9.14 23.94
N ASP A 51 -12.12 -8.76 24.91
CA ASP A 51 -11.82 -8.95 26.34
C ASP A 51 -11.69 -10.44 26.73
N GLN A 52 -12.20 -11.37 25.91
CA GLN A 52 -12.05 -12.82 26.12
C GLN A 52 -10.86 -13.44 25.38
N LEU A 53 -10.10 -12.68 24.58
CA LEU A 53 -8.92 -13.18 23.88
C LEU A 53 -7.67 -12.92 24.72
N ASN A 54 -7.24 -13.94 25.47
CA ASN A 54 -6.18 -13.83 26.47
C ASN A 54 -4.78 -13.65 25.87
N VAL A 55 -4.57 -14.13 24.64
CA VAL A 55 -3.26 -14.16 23.97
C VAL A 55 -3.19 -13.29 22.72
N LEU A 56 -4.20 -12.43 22.49
CA LEU A 56 -4.25 -11.57 21.31
C LEU A 56 -3.08 -10.59 21.31
N GLU A 57 -2.17 -10.76 20.36
CA GLU A 57 -1.01 -9.89 20.20
C GLU A 57 -1.27 -8.80 19.16
N SER A 58 -1.82 -9.16 17.99
CA SER A 58 -1.93 -8.23 16.87
C SER A 58 -3.28 -8.24 16.17
N ILE A 59 -3.67 -7.04 15.73
CA ILE A 59 -4.81 -6.81 14.84
C ILE A 59 -4.29 -6.13 13.58
N HIS A 60 -4.88 -6.50 12.45
CA HIS A 60 -4.66 -5.88 11.16
C HIS A 60 -6.02 -5.50 10.56
N ILE A 61 -6.18 -4.25 10.16
CA ILE A 61 -7.42 -3.73 9.56
C ILE A 61 -7.10 -3.31 8.13
N LEU A 62 -7.71 -4.01 7.16
CA LEU A 62 -7.46 -3.86 5.75
C LEU A 62 -8.76 -3.53 5.01
N TYR A 63 -8.87 -2.29 4.54
CA TYR A 63 -9.94 -1.80 3.68
C TYR A 63 -11.36 -2.04 4.24
N CYS A 64 -11.50 -2.01 5.56
CA CYS A 64 -12.78 -2.13 6.26
C CYS A 64 -13.61 -0.85 6.20
N ASP A 65 -14.92 -1.01 6.35
CA ASP A 65 -15.92 0.06 6.44
C ASP A 65 -16.32 0.31 7.91
N SER A 66 -17.00 1.44 8.16
CA SER A 66 -17.53 1.81 9.49
C SER A 66 -16.46 1.98 10.58
N LEU A 67 -15.28 2.49 10.22
CA LEU A 67 -14.27 2.98 11.16
C LEU A 67 -14.67 4.36 11.73
N ASN A 68 -15.88 4.43 12.30
CA ASN A 68 -16.51 5.64 12.81
C ASN A 68 -16.29 5.81 14.34
N SER A 69 -16.89 6.84 14.93
CA SER A 69 -16.76 7.12 16.37
C SER A 69 -17.18 5.95 17.27
N ASP A 70 -18.25 5.24 16.91
CA ASP A 70 -18.74 4.09 17.69
C ASP A 70 -17.69 2.96 17.72
N PHE A 71 -17.04 2.70 16.59
CA PHE A 71 -15.99 1.70 16.49
C PHE A 71 -14.81 2.08 17.39
N ILE A 72 -14.38 3.34 17.33
CA ILE A 72 -13.28 3.85 18.17
C ILE A 72 -13.66 3.74 19.65
N GLN A 73 -14.89 4.08 20.04
CA GLN A 73 -15.36 3.93 21.42
C GLN A 73 -15.31 2.48 21.90
N GLN A 74 -15.68 1.50 21.07
CA GLN A 74 -15.62 0.09 21.43
C GLN A 74 -14.17 -0.38 21.57
N ILE A 75 -13.32 -0.04 20.59
CA ILE A 75 -11.90 -0.41 20.57
C ILE A 75 -11.14 0.19 21.76
N THR A 76 -11.42 1.43 22.11
CA THR A 76 -10.73 2.12 23.21
C THR A 76 -11.11 1.60 24.59
N LYS A 77 -12.25 0.89 24.74
CA LYS A 77 -12.69 0.29 26.01
C LYS A 77 -12.17 -1.12 26.25
N ILE A 78 -11.54 -1.75 25.26
CA ILE A 78 -10.95 -3.09 25.41
C ILE A 78 -9.88 -3.05 26.50
N ASN A 79 -9.99 -3.99 27.44
CA ASN A 79 -9.12 -4.11 28.61
C ASN A 79 -7.80 -4.79 28.26
N ASN A 80 -7.84 -5.82 27.41
CA ASN A 80 -6.66 -6.57 27.02
C ASN A 80 -5.82 -5.75 26.03
N PRO A 81 -4.51 -5.58 26.27
CA PRO A 81 -3.64 -4.86 25.36
C PRO A 81 -3.42 -5.67 24.08
N PHE A 82 -3.59 -5.03 22.93
CA PHE A 82 -3.24 -5.59 21.62
C PHE A 82 -2.53 -4.53 20.79
N LYS A 83 -1.86 -4.97 19.72
CA LYS A 83 -1.12 -4.10 18.79
C LYS A 83 -1.87 -4.00 17.46
N LEU A 84 -2.31 -2.81 17.08
CA LEU A 84 -2.74 -2.58 15.69
C LEU A 84 -1.48 -2.40 14.83
N ARG A 85 -1.11 -3.44 14.09
CA ARG A 85 0.12 -3.45 13.27
C ARG A 85 -0.10 -2.95 11.85
N SER A 86 -1.31 -3.12 11.31
CA SER A 86 -1.66 -2.67 9.96
C SER A 86 -2.99 -1.91 9.95
N LEU A 87 -3.01 -0.77 9.27
CA LEU A 87 -4.20 0.02 9.00
C LEU A 87 -4.18 0.49 7.54
N PHE A 88 -4.97 -0.18 6.70
CA PHE A 88 -5.20 0.24 5.32
C PHE A 88 -6.63 0.73 5.21
N MET A 89 -6.81 2.01 4.92
CA MET A 89 -8.10 2.65 5.01
C MET A 89 -8.84 2.59 3.67
N LYS A 90 -10.11 2.18 3.70
CA LYS A 90 -10.99 2.31 2.55
C LYS A 90 -11.44 3.76 2.39
N GLU A 91 -11.79 4.44 3.48
CA GLU A 91 -12.33 5.80 3.55
C GLU A 91 -11.88 6.49 4.82
N ILE A 92 -11.94 7.82 4.82
CA ILE A 92 -11.64 8.67 5.98
C ILE A 92 -12.95 9.31 6.43
N LEU A 93 -13.60 8.75 7.46
CA LEU A 93 -14.91 9.22 7.93
C LEU A 93 -14.79 10.35 8.96
N HIS A 94 -14.03 10.13 10.03
CA HIS A 94 -13.92 11.07 11.14
C HIS A 94 -12.49 11.16 11.67
N VAL A 95 -11.76 12.18 11.23
CA VAL A 95 -10.34 12.38 11.57
C VAL A 95 -10.14 12.58 13.08
N GLU A 96 -11.06 13.27 13.76
CA GLU A 96 -10.99 13.50 15.21
C GLU A 96 -11.13 12.20 16.00
N SER A 97 -11.99 11.29 15.53
CA SER A 97 -12.16 9.98 16.16
C SER A 97 -10.91 9.11 15.97
N LEU A 98 -10.31 9.15 14.78
CA LEU A 98 -9.06 8.43 14.49
C LEU A 98 -7.89 8.94 15.34
N GLN A 99 -7.86 10.23 15.69
CA GLN A 99 -6.84 10.74 16.60
C GLN A 99 -6.79 9.97 17.93
N PHE A 100 -7.96 9.69 18.55
CA PHE A 100 -8.01 8.95 19.82
C PHE A 100 -7.50 7.51 19.67
N LEU A 101 -7.82 6.87 18.54
CA LEU A 101 -7.30 5.55 18.23
C LEU A 101 -5.77 5.58 18.13
N LEU A 102 -5.24 6.48 17.31
CA LEU A 102 -3.80 6.61 17.07
C LEU A 102 -3.02 6.98 18.33
N GLN A 103 -3.58 7.80 19.23
CA GLN A 103 -2.97 8.08 20.54
C GLN A 103 -2.78 6.83 21.40
N LYS A 104 -3.69 5.85 21.30
CA LYS A 104 -3.64 4.63 22.12
C LYS A 104 -2.77 3.54 21.50
N ILE A 105 -2.77 3.40 20.17
CA ILE A 105 -2.17 2.24 19.49
C ILE A 105 -1.14 2.60 18.39
N GLY A 106 -0.92 3.88 18.11
CA GLY A 106 -0.08 4.36 17.01
C GLY A 106 1.38 3.89 17.08
N ASP A 107 1.92 3.72 18.30
CA ASP A 107 3.29 3.25 18.54
C ASP A 107 3.56 1.81 18.04
N TYR A 108 2.51 1.07 17.68
CA TYR A 108 2.62 -0.28 17.13
C TYR A 108 2.34 -0.37 15.64
N LEU A 109 1.91 0.73 15.01
CA LEU A 109 1.55 0.74 13.60
C LEU A 109 2.81 0.64 12.74
N GLU A 110 2.87 -0.41 11.93
CA GLU A 110 4.02 -0.74 11.07
C GLU A 110 3.66 -0.61 9.58
N ASN A 111 2.39 -0.81 9.22
CA ASN A 111 1.91 -0.79 7.85
C ASN A 111 0.71 0.16 7.74
N PHE A 112 0.78 1.14 6.85
CA PHE A 112 -0.27 2.13 6.67
C PHE A 112 -0.54 2.38 5.19
N GLY A 113 -1.80 2.64 4.85
CA GLY A 113 -2.10 3.09 3.51
C GLY A 113 -3.57 3.29 3.22
N PHE A 114 -3.87 3.51 1.94
CA PHE A 114 -5.22 3.79 1.47
C PHE A 114 -5.62 2.86 0.33
N LYS A 115 -6.92 2.61 0.21
CA LYS A 115 -7.48 2.06 -1.03
C LYS A 115 -7.49 3.14 -2.10
N ASN A 116 -7.26 2.74 -3.35
CA ASN A 116 -7.50 3.61 -4.49
C ASN A 116 -9.02 3.92 -4.59
N ARG A 117 -9.41 5.18 -4.40
CA ARG A 117 -10.77 5.70 -4.63
C ARG A 117 -10.68 7.06 -5.35
N ASN A 118 -11.73 7.44 -6.06
CA ASN A 118 -11.84 8.73 -6.76
C ASN A 118 -11.40 9.92 -5.89
N ILE A 119 -10.66 10.85 -6.49
CA ILE A 119 -10.28 12.11 -5.84
C ILE A 119 -11.48 13.04 -5.77
N GLU A 120 -11.84 13.42 -4.55
CA GLU A 120 -12.64 14.60 -4.25
C GLU A 120 -11.78 15.54 -3.40
N ASP A 121 -11.92 16.86 -3.56
CA ASP A 121 -11.09 17.84 -2.84
C ASP A 121 -11.18 17.67 -1.31
N GLU A 122 -12.38 17.37 -0.80
CA GLU A 122 -12.63 17.07 0.61
C GLU A 122 -11.81 15.86 1.10
N TYR A 123 -11.69 14.82 0.26
CA TYR A 123 -10.89 13.64 0.59
C TYR A 123 -9.40 13.97 0.74
N ASN A 124 -8.86 14.85 -0.11
CA ASN A 124 -7.46 15.28 -0.03
C ASN A 124 -7.17 16.06 1.26
N GLU A 125 -8.09 16.91 1.69
CA GLU A 125 -7.95 17.66 2.95
C GLU A 125 -7.96 16.70 4.16
N LEU A 126 -8.92 15.78 4.21
CA LEU A 126 -9.00 14.75 5.26
C LEU A 126 -7.76 13.86 5.29
N LYS A 127 -7.23 13.50 4.12
CA LYS A 127 -5.99 12.71 3.98
C LYS A 127 -4.77 13.45 4.50
N LEU A 128 -4.64 14.76 4.21
CA LEU A 128 -3.58 15.60 4.79
C LEU A 128 -3.69 15.71 6.32
N GLN A 129 -4.89 15.91 6.86
CA GLN A 129 -5.09 15.95 8.31
C GLN A 129 -4.71 14.62 8.96
N LEU A 130 -5.11 13.50 8.36
CA LEU A 130 -4.74 12.16 8.84
C LEU A 130 -3.23 11.93 8.77
N TYR A 131 -2.54 12.34 7.70
CA TYR A 131 -1.08 12.26 7.64
C TYR A 131 -0.41 12.99 8.81
N LYS A 132 -0.88 14.19 9.17
CA LYS A 132 -0.36 14.92 10.33
C LYS A 132 -0.52 14.13 11.64
N LEU A 133 -1.65 13.43 11.81
CA LEU A 133 -1.88 12.58 12.97
C LEU A 133 -0.98 11.34 12.96
N ILE A 134 -0.85 10.65 11.82
CA ILE A 134 0.01 9.47 11.68
C ILE A 134 1.46 9.84 11.97
N MET A 135 1.98 10.92 11.38
CA MET A 135 3.35 11.40 11.64
C MET A 135 3.58 11.79 13.11
N LYS A 136 2.52 12.24 13.80
CA LYS A 136 2.60 12.61 15.22
C LYS A 136 2.60 11.41 16.16
N TYR A 137 1.82 10.37 15.87
CA TYR A 137 1.56 9.27 16.81
C TYR A 137 2.14 7.92 16.38
N CYS A 138 2.60 7.77 15.13
CA CYS A 138 3.06 6.50 14.57
C CYS A 138 4.52 6.61 14.12
N THR A 139 5.44 6.14 14.96
CA THR A 139 6.89 6.27 14.74
C THR A 139 7.54 5.07 14.05
N LYS A 140 6.76 4.01 13.74
CA LYS A 140 7.29 2.72 13.26
C LYS A 140 6.78 2.31 11.88
N ILE A 141 6.23 3.25 11.10
CA ILE A 141 5.74 2.98 9.75
C ILE A 141 6.90 2.52 8.86
N ARG A 142 6.86 1.25 8.45
CA ARG A 142 7.83 0.60 7.58
C ARG A 142 7.30 0.38 6.17
N TYR A 143 6.00 0.12 6.06
CA TYR A 143 5.32 0.01 4.78
C TYR A 143 4.28 1.11 4.63
N PHE A 144 4.37 1.83 3.52
CA PHE A 144 3.41 2.85 3.15
C PHE A 144 2.85 2.59 1.74
N ASP A 145 1.52 2.55 1.64
CA ASP A 145 0.78 2.52 0.38
C ASP A 145 -0.03 3.81 0.27
N SER A 146 0.35 4.71 -0.64
CA SER A 146 -0.29 6.03 -0.73
C SER A 146 -1.75 5.97 -1.19
N GLY A 147 -2.18 4.84 -1.75
CA GLY A 147 -3.32 4.81 -2.64
C GLY A 147 -3.11 5.77 -3.81
N ILE A 148 -4.18 6.46 -4.23
CA ILE A 148 -4.09 7.48 -5.28
C ILE A 148 -3.09 8.58 -4.87
N PRO A 149 -2.11 8.90 -5.73
CA PRO A 149 -1.09 9.88 -5.44
C PRO A 149 -1.67 11.30 -5.34
N ASP A 150 -1.14 12.05 -4.37
CA ASP A 150 -1.38 13.48 -4.16
C ASP A 150 -0.06 14.16 -3.75
N ASN A 151 -0.01 15.49 -3.68
CA ASN A 151 1.22 16.21 -3.32
C ASN A 151 1.62 16.05 -1.85
N ASN A 152 0.74 15.58 -0.97
CA ASN A 152 1.04 15.39 0.45
C ASN A 152 1.85 14.12 0.71
N ILE A 153 1.94 13.20 -0.26
CA ILE A 153 2.76 11.99 -0.14
C ILE A 153 4.24 12.32 0.13
N TYR A 154 4.76 13.42 -0.43
CA TYR A 154 6.17 13.78 -0.24
C TYR A 154 6.45 14.15 1.21
N LEU A 155 5.56 14.94 1.83
CA LEU A 155 5.65 15.28 3.24
C LEU A 155 5.63 14.03 4.11
N PHE A 156 4.76 13.07 3.78
CA PHE A 156 4.67 11.82 4.52
C PHE A 156 5.96 10.99 4.41
N ILE A 157 6.52 10.85 3.22
CA ILE A 157 7.75 10.09 2.98
C ILE A 157 8.93 10.76 3.67
N GLU A 158 9.10 12.08 3.49
CA GLU A 158 10.22 12.85 4.06
C GLU A 158 10.25 12.77 5.59
N ASN A 159 9.09 12.90 6.26
CA ASN A 159 9.00 12.82 7.72
C ASN A 159 9.26 11.39 8.25
N ASN A 160 9.04 10.35 7.44
CA ASN A 160 9.18 8.96 7.84
C ASN A 160 10.37 8.25 7.19
N GLN A 161 11.29 9.01 6.58
CA GLN A 161 12.35 8.47 5.72
C GLN A 161 13.30 7.49 6.44
N HIS A 162 13.42 7.56 7.76
CA HIS A 162 14.28 6.66 8.54
C HIS A 162 13.66 5.29 8.82
N ASN A 163 12.34 5.16 8.66
CA ASN A 163 11.60 3.94 8.99
C ASN A 163 11.00 3.25 7.76
N ILE A 164 10.58 4.02 6.74
CA ILE A 164 10.00 3.48 5.52
C ILE A 164 11.05 2.66 4.76
N ASN A 165 10.74 1.38 4.58
CA ASN A 165 11.53 0.44 3.78
C ASN A 165 10.76 -0.07 2.55
N TYR A 166 9.43 0.03 2.58
CA TYR A 166 8.53 -0.44 1.54
C TYR A 166 7.60 0.71 1.16
N LEU A 167 7.54 1.04 -0.12
CA LEU A 167 6.70 2.12 -0.63
C LEU A 167 5.94 1.66 -1.87
N THR A 168 4.64 1.90 -1.87
CA THR A 168 3.74 1.66 -3.01
C THR A 168 3.01 2.95 -3.35
N ILE A 169 3.05 3.35 -4.62
CA ILE A 169 2.31 4.48 -5.16
C ILE A 169 1.64 4.02 -6.45
N ASN A 170 0.32 3.82 -6.39
CA ASN A 170 -0.44 3.19 -7.47
C ASN A 170 -1.67 4.03 -7.84
N VAL A 171 -1.89 4.18 -9.15
CA VAL A 171 -3.15 4.64 -9.74
C VAL A 171 -3.93 3.43 -10.22
N ASP A 172 -5.25 3.43 -10.00
CA ASP A 172 -6.13 2.36 -10.48
C ASP A 172 -6.49 2.59 -11.96
N ILE A 173 -6.42 1.50 -12.75
CA ILE A 173 -6.70 1.46 -14.18
C ILE A 173 -8.19 1.78 -14.46
N TYR A 174 -9.10 1.44 -13.53
CA TYR A 174 -10.54 1.55 -13.76
C TYR A 174 -11.08 2.98 -13.61
N HIS A 175 -10.33 3.87 -12.96
CA HIS A 175 -10.75 5.24 -12.71
C HIS A 175 -9.98 6.18 -13.64
N TYR A 176 -10.64 6.59 -14.73
CA TYR A 176 -10.26 7.66 -15.66
C TYR A 176 -8.76 7.97 -15.74
N VAL A 177 -8.00 7.17 -16.48
CA VAL A 177 -6.59 7.39 -16.87
C VAL A 177 -6.31 8.87 -17.21
N PHE A 178 -7.27 9.56 -17.84
CA PHE A 178 -7.20 10.98 -18.21
C PHE A 178 -7.10 11.97 -17.04
N ALA A 179 -7.77 11.71 -15.91
CA ALA A 179 -7.79 12.64 -14.77
C ALA A 179 -6.48 12.61 -13.97
N TYR A 180 -5.70 11.53 -14.08
CA TYR A 180 -4.52 11.28 -13.25
C TYR A 180 -3.18 11.47 -13.97
N ASN A 181 -3.20 11.85 -15.26
CA ASN A 181 -1.98 12.04 -16.04
C ASN A 181 -1.09 13.16 -15.46
N GLU A 182 -1.67 14.32 -15.12
CA GLU A 182 -0.91 15.44 -14.57
C GLU A 182 -0.40 15.16 -13.16
N LEU A 183 -1.23 14.53 -12.31
CA LEU A 183 -0.85 14.14 -10.95
C LEU A 183 0.25 13.08 -10.96
N SER A 184 0.11 12.03 -11.75
CA SER A 184 1.11 10.96 -11.88
C SER A 184 2.46 11.50 -12.37
N SER A 185 2.43 12.37 -13.38
CA SER A 185 3.63 13.04 -13.90
C SER A 185 4.29 13.89 -12.82
N THR A 186 3.53 14.73 -12.12
CA THR A 186 4.01 15.57 -11.01
C THR A 186 4.62 14.73 -9.88
N VAL A 187 3.94 13.65 -9.51
CA VAL A 187 4.39 12.67 -8.52
C VAL A 187 5.72 12.06 -8.90
N LEU A 188 5.84 11.55 -10.11
CA LEU A 188 7.07 10.91 -10.55
C LEU A 188 8.24 11.89 -10.61
N GLN A 189 8.01 13.13 -11.08
CA GLN A 189 9.05 14.16 -11.19
C GLN A 189 9.65 14.58 -9.84
N ASN A 190 8.83 14.64 -8.77
CA ASN A 190 9.29 15.12 -7.46
C ASN A 190 9.69 13.99 -6.50
N LEU A 191 9.20 12.77 -6.72
CA LEU A 191 9.42 11.65 -5.81
C LEU A 191 10.90 11.37 -5.53
N GLY A 192 11.76 11.50 -6.55
CA GLY A 192 13.18 11.20 -6.44
C GLY A 192 13.91 11.99 -5.34
N TYR A 193 13.46 13.21 -5.01
CA TYR A 193 14.07 14.07 -4.00
C TYR A 193 13.78 13.65 -2.56
N VAL A 194 12.63 12.99 -2.34
CA VAL A 194 12.14 12.69 -0.98
C VAL A 194 12.28 11.22 -0.61
N LEU A 195 12.73 10.36 -1.53
CA LEU A 195 12.92 8.95 -1.23
C LEU A 195 13.95 8.76 -0.10
N PRO A 196 13.73 7.79 0.80
CA PRO A 196 14.75 7.31 1.72
C PRO A 196 16.01 6.89 0.97
N SER A 197 17.18 7.04 1.59
CA SER A 197 18.46 6.62 0.97
C SER A 197 18.53 5.12 0.67
N LYS A 198 17.70 4.30 1.32
CA LYS A 198 17.60 2.87 1.10
C LYS A 198 16.14 2.38 1.23
N LEU A 199 15.69 1.61 0.26
CA LEU A 199 14.42 0.91 0.24
C LEU A 199 14.63 -0.59 -0.04
N GLU A 200 13.87 -1.44 0.63
CA GLU A 200 13.73 -2.85 0.28
C GLU A 200 12.78 -3.03 -0.92
N TYR A 201 11.80 -2.14 -1.06
CA TYR A 201 10.79 -2.21 -2.11
C TYR A 201 10.24 -0.83 -2.49
N LEU A 202 10.19 -0.56 -3.80
CA LEU A 202 9.47 0.56 -4.38
C LEU A 202 8.61 0.06 -5.55
N CYS A 203 7.30 0.29 -5.48
CA CYS A 203 6.37 0.02 -6.56
C CYS A 203 5.67 1.29 -7.01
N LEU A 204 5.78 1.57 -8.30
CA LEU A 204 5.21 2.74 -8.96
C LEU A 204 4.32 2.26 -10.11
N THR A 205 3.01 2.37 -9.94
CA THR A 205 2.03 2.11 -11.01
C THR A 205 1.33 3.43 -11.36
N LEU A 206 1.83 4.12 -12.38
CA LEU A 206 1.49 5.54 -12.64
C LEU A 206 1.29 5.78 -14.15
N CYS A 207 0.66 6.90 -14.51
CA CYS A 207 0.56 7.38 -15.89
C CYS A 207 1.60 8.47 -16.17
N TYR A 208 2.64 8.20 -16.96
CA TYR A 208 3.71 9.20 -17.17
C TYR A 208 4.37 9.10 -18.55
N ARG A 209 5.11 10.16 -18.91
CA ARG A 209 5.96 10.20 -20.11
C ARG A 209 7.39 9.77 -19.77
N ALA A 210 8.16 9.40 -20.79
CA ALA A 210 9.56 9.01 -20.65
C ALA A 210 10.42 10.15 -20.07
N SER A 211 10.05 11.41 -20.32
CA SER A 211 10.69 12.58 -19.68
C SER A 211 10.58 12.56 -18.16
N ASP A 212 9.44 12.14 -17.63
CA ASP A 212 9.16 12.13 -16.20
C ASP A 212 9.94 11.00 -15.53
N LEU A 213 9.94 9.81 -16.17
CA LEU A 213 10.75 8.68 -15.75
C LEU A 213 12.24 9.03 -15.72
N LYS A 214 12.73 9.76 -16.73
CA LYS A 214 14.13 10.22 -16.78
C LYS A 214 14.46 11.12 -15.59
N ILE A 215 13.58 12.06 -15.24
CA ILE A 215 13.75 12.95 -14.08
C ILE A 215 13.81 12.11 -12.81
N PHE A 216 12.82 11.25 -12.58
CA PHE A 216 12.80 10.35 -11.43
C PHE A 216 14.08 9.51 -11.29
N LEU A 217 14.51 8.85 -12.37
CA LEU A 217 15.70 7.98 -12.36
C LEU A 217 16.98 8.77 -12.08
N LYS A 218 17.08 10.00 -12.58
CA LYS A 218 18.21 10.90 -12.32
C LYS A 218 18.22 11.37 -10.87
N ASP A 219 17.07 11.82 -10.36
CA ASP A 219 17.00 12.46 -9.05
C ASP A 219 17.04 11.43 -7.91
N SER A 220 16.59 10.20 -8.16
CA SER A 220 16.72 9.06 -7.24
C SER A 220 18.06 8.31 -7.35
N GLN A 221 19.06 8.82 -8.09
CA GLN A 221 20.30 8.08 -8.38
C GLN A 221 21.10 7.66 -7.13
N HIS A 222 20.93 8.37 -6.01
CA HIS A 222 21.63 8.09 -4.74
C HIS A 222 20.85 7.19 -3.79
N THR A 223 19.63 6.79 -4.15
CA THR A 223 18.84 5.83 -3.36
C THR A 223 19.25 4.40 -3.70
N PHE A 224 19.35 3.50 -2.74
CA PHE A 224 19.42 2.06 -3.01
C PHE A 224 18.01 1.46 -2.97
N ILE A 225 17.58 0.71 -3.99
CA ILE A 225 16.25 0.11 -4.06
C ILE A 225 16.41 -1.37 -4.40
N LYS A 226 16.25 -2.25 -3.42
CA LYS A 226 16.44 -3.69 -3.66
C LYS A 226 15.46 -4.25 -4.69
N LYS A 227 14.16 -3.95 -4.57
CA LYS A 227 13.11 -4.32 -5.55
C LYS A 227 12.47 -3.06 -6.12
N LEU A 228 12.70 -2.79 -7.41
CA LEU A 228 12.13 -1.65 -8.11
C LEU A 228 11.11 -2.14 -9.14
N LEU A 229 9.85 -1.80 -8.94
CA LEU A 229 8.75 -2.14 -9.84
C LEU A 229 8.21 -0.83 -10.43
N ILE A 230 8.20 -0.75 -11.75
CA ILE A 230 7.76 0.42 -12.49
C ILE A 230 6.76 -0.04 -13.54
N GLN A 231 5.51 0.40 -13.41
CA GLN A 231 4.45 0.13 -14.36
C GLN A 231 3.90 1.45 -14.91
N ASN A 232 3.96 1.61 -16.24
CA ASN A 232 3.33 2.73 -16.93
C ASN A 232 1.92 2.35 -17.38
N LEU A 233 0.91 3.11 -16.96
CA LEU A 233 -0.48 2.92 -17.33
C LEU A 233 -0.95 3.85 -18.48
N MET A 234 -0.07 4.69 -19.01
CA MET A 234 -0.39 5.66 -20.06
C MET A 234 -0.79 4.98 -21.38
N TRP A 235 -1.92 5.38 -21.99
CA TRP A 235 -2.44 4.77 -23.24
C TRP A 235 -2.16 5.59 -24.52
N GLU A 236 -1.83 6.88 -24.40
CA GLU A 236 -1.84 7.79 -25.58
C GLU A 236 -0.50 7.94 -26.30
N TYR A 237 0.63 7.55 -25.67
CA TYR A 237 1.97 7.74 -26.23
C TYR A 237 2.58 6.43 -26.70
N TRP A 238 2.08 5.98 -27.85
CA TRP A 238 2.74 5.03 -28.73
C TRP A 238 4.16 5.51 -29.00
N ASP A 239 5.17 4.67 -28.77
CA ASP A 239 6.58 4.90 -29.13
C ASP A 239 7.49 5.58 -28.09
N GLU A 240 7.08 5.64 -26.81
CA GLU A 240 8.00 6.04 -25.73
C GLU A 240 8.66 4.87 -24.99
N GLY A 241 8.19 3.64 -25.17
CA GLY A 241 8.72 2.44 -24.51
C GLY A 241 10.22 2.24 -24.71
N ASP A 242 10.70 2.37 -25.95
CA ASP A 242 12.13 2.28 -26.27
C ASP A 242 12.95 3.39 -25.60
N LYS A 243 12.40 4.60 -25.49
CA LYS A 243 13.03 5.72 -24.76
C LYS A 243 13.08 5.44 -23.26
N MET A 244 12.01 4.89 -22.68
CA MET A 244 11.94 4.50 -21.27
C MET A 244 12.97 3.41 -20.96
N LEU A 245 13.04 2.37 -21.79
CA LEU A 245 14.04 1.31 -21.64
C LEU A 245 15.47 1.87 -21.72
N LEU A 246 15.75 2.78 -22.66
CA LEU A 246 17.05 3.44 -22.76
C LEU A 246 17.41 4.22 -21.49
N TYR A 247 16.46 4.91 -20.87
CA TYR A 247 16.68 5.59 -19.59
C TYR A 247 16.89 4.61 -18.43
N ILE A 248 16.07 3.56 -18.33
CA ILE A 248 16.23 2.52 -17.30
C ILE A 248 17.63 1.91 -17.40
N LYS A 249 18.05 1.48 -18.59
CA LYS A 249 19.40 0.95 -18.82
C LYS A 249 20.47 1.95 -18.39
N LYS A 250 20.36 3.21 -18.84
CA LYS A 250 21.35 4.26 -18.53
C LYS A 250 21.53 4.51 -17.03
N PHE A 251 20.44 4.55 -16.26
CA PHE A 251 20.49 4.97 -14.86
C PHE A 251 20.51 3.81 -13.86
N ILE A 252 19.93 2.65 -14.19
CA ILE A 252 19.85 1.50 -13.29
C ILE A 252 21.08 0.58 -13.43
N MET A 253 21.53 0.28 -14.65
CA MET A 253 22.66 -0.65 -14.86
C MET A 253 24.02 -0.09 -14.43
N LYS A 254 24.16 1.24 -14.37
CA LYS A 254 25.45 1.90 -14.08
C LYS A 254 25.78 1.97 -12.59
N ASN A 255 24.78 1.94 -11.72
CA ASN A 255 24.93 2.39 -10.33
C ASN A 255 24.79 1.26 -9.30
N GLU A 256 24.61 0.00 -9.73
CA GLU A 256 24.40 -1.20 -8.88
C GLU A 256 23.38 -1.00 -7.73
N ARG A 257 22.45 -0.06 -7.91
CA ARG A 257 21.53 0.39 -6.85
C ARG A 257 20.24 -0.43 -6.79
N VAL A 258 20.03 -1.32 -7.76
CA VAL A 258 18.84 -2.16 -7.90
C VAL A 258 19.24 -3.62 -8.05
N LYS A 259 18.59 -4.51 -7.30
CA LYS A 259 18.83 -5.96 -7.39
C LYS A 259 17.75 -6.69 -8.20
N TYR A 260 16.49 -6.33 -7.98
CA TYR A 260 15.34 -6.88 -8.69
C TYR A 260 14.61 -5.75 -9.41
N LEU A 261 14.33 -5.95 -10.70
CA LEU A 261 13.67 -4.97 -11.55
C LEU A 261 12.44 -5.59 -12.21
N SER A 262 11.31 -4.90 -12.13
CA SER A 262 10.17 -5.12 -13.02
C SER A 262 9.89 -3.82 -13.75
N PHE A 263 9.75 -3.89 -15.07
CA PHE A 263 9.23 -2.80 -15.87
C PHE A 263 8.20 -3.34 -16.85
N SER A 264 7.04 -2.69 -16.86
CA SER A 264 5.99 -2.96 -17.82
C SER A 264 5.26 -1.69 -18.21
N GLU A 265 4.73 -1.65 -19.42
CA GLU A 265 3.88 -0.58 -19.89
C GLU A 265 2.64 -1.14 -20.58
N LEU A 266 1.52 -0.45 -20.42
CA LEU A 266 0.33 -0.71 -21.23
C LEU A 266 0.54 -0.14 -22.62
N SER A 267 0.37 -0.97 -23.64
CA SER A 267 0.45 -0.60 -25.05
C SER A 267 -0.75 -1.19 -25.80
N GLY A 268 -1.61 -0.40 -26.44
CA GLY A 268 -2.72 -0.98 -27.21
C GLY A 268 -3.94 -0.09 -27.41
N LEU A 269 -4.68 -0.33 -28.52
CA LEU A 269 -5.74 0.55 -29.05
C LEU A 269 -7.09 0.08 -28.54
N GLY A 270 -7.80 0.93 -27.79
CA GLY A 270 -9.17 0.64 -27.35
C GLY A 270 -9.25 -0.55 -26.40
N GLN A 271 -10.11 -1.53 -26.69
CA GLN A 271 -10.37 -2.69 -25.80
C GLN A 271 -9.27 -3.76 -25.80
N ILE A 272 -8.23 -3.63 -26.64
CA ILE A 272 -7.11 -4.58 -26.72
C ILE A 272 -5.85 -3.87 -26.23
N SER A 273 -5.54 -4.05 -24.94
CA SER A 273 -4.25 -3.67 -24.36
C SER A 273 -3.31 -4.87 -24.33
N THR A 274 -2.10 -4.67 -24.83
CA THR A 274 -0.97 -5.58 -24.65
C THR A 274 -0.01 -4.99 -23.63
N ILE A 275 0.42 -5.80 -22.68
CA ILE A 275 1.41 -5.38 -21.69
C ILE A 275 2.79 -5.68 -22.27
N TYR A 276 3.54 -4.64 -22.59
CA TYR A 276 4.98 -4.80 -22.77
C TYR A 276 5.58 -5.03 -21.38
N ASN A 277 6.38 -6.07 -21.24
CA ASN A 277 7.03 -6.41 -19.98
C ASN A 277 8.44 -6.92 -20.26
N LEU A 278 9.43 -6.35 -19.55
CA LEU A 278 10.83 -6.73 -19.74
C LEU A 278 11.10 -8.20 -19.44
N ALA A 279 10.35 -8.81 -18.52
CA ALA A 279 10.52 -10.20 -18.15
C ALA A 279 10.34 -11.17 -19.33
N TYR A 280 9.61 -10.75 -20.37
CA TYR A 280 9.35 -11.56 -21.58
C TYR A 280 10.32 -11.26 -22.74
N LYS A 281 11.36 -10.44 -22.52
CA LYS A 281 12.37 -10.10 -23.53
C LYS A 281 13.73 -10.70 -23.16
N GLU A 282 13.96 -11.94 -23.55
CA GLU A 282 15.14 -12.73 -23.15
C GLU A 282 16.48 -12.01 -23.37
N GLU A 283 16.67 -11.37 -24.54
CA GLU A 283 17.88 -10.59 -24.84
C GLU A 283 18.10 -9.45 -23.84
N VAL A 284 17.03 -8.71 -23.50
CA VAL A 284 17.08 -7.59 -22.56
C VAL A 284 17.30 -8.10 -21.13
N VAL A 285 16.66 -9.19 -20.73
CA VAL A 285 16.89 -9.84 -19.42
C VAL A 285 18.35 -10.28 -19.28
N ASN A 286 18.92 -10.89 -20.32
CA ASN A 286 20.32 -11.31 -20.33
C ASN A 286 21.27 -10.11 -20.23
N GLU A 287 20.96 -8.98 -20.85
CA GLU A 287 21.74 -7.75 -20.72
C GLU A 287 21.73 -7.22 -19.27
N PHE A 288 20.58 -7.16 -18.61
CA PHE A 288 20.49 -6.77 -17.18
C PHE A 288 21.23 -7.74 -16.25
N LYS A 289 21.21 -9.04 -16.57
CA LYS A 289 21.91 -10.08 -15.81
C LYS A 289 23.43 -9.87 -15.77
N LEU A 290 24.03 -9.33 -16.85
CA LEU A 290 25.46 -8.96 -16.87
C LEU A 290 25.81 -7.87 -15.85
N HIS A 291 24.81 -7.12 -15.39
CA HIS A 291 24.93 -6.07 -14.37
C HIS A 291 24.38 -6.51 -13.00
N ASN A 292 24.26 -7.83 -12.76
CA ASN A 292 23.75 -8.42 -11.51
C ASN A 292 22.30 -7.98 -11.15
N ILE A 293 21.51 -7.57 -12.15
CA ILE A 293 20.11 -7.20 -11.98
C ILE A 293 19.23 -8.38 -12.42
N ILE A 294 18.32 -8.80 -11.54
CA ILE A 294 17.36 -9.86 -11.81
C ILE A 294 16.06 -9.22 -12.28
N VAL A 295 15.73 -9.41 -13.56
CA VAL A 295 14.45 -8.96 -14.13
C VAL A 295 13.38 -10.03 -13.87
N GLN A 296 12.22 -9.64 -13.35
CA GLN A 296 11.09 -10.54 -13.08
C GLN A 296 9.77 -9.87 -13.49
N ASP A 297 8.72 -10.68 -13.61
CA ASP A 297 7.36 -10.19 -13.84
C ASP A 297 6.88 -9.33 -12.66
N HIS A 298 6.04 -8.34 -12.96
CA HIS A 298 5.48 -7.44 -11.96
C HIS A 298 4.74 -8.21 -10.84
N ASN A 299 3.95 -9.22 -11.20
CA ASN A 299 3.12 -9.97 -10.25
C ASN A 299 3.97 -10.84 -9.31
N ASP A 300 5.12 -11.33 -9.78
CA ASP A 300 6.05 -12.13 -8.96
C ASP A 300 6.74 -11.29 -7.88
N LEU A 301 6.93 -10.00 -8.14
CA LEU A 301 7.60 -9.08 -7.22
C LEU A 301 6.63 -8.26 -6.37
N CYS A 302 5.38 -8.10 -6.82
CA CYS A 302 4.41 -7.21 -6.20
C CYS A 302 4.11 -7.62 -4.76
N ILE A 303 4.11 -6.63 -3.87
CA ILE A 303 3.75 -6.78 -2.46
C ILE A 303 2.47 -5.98 -2.22
N THR A 304 1.41 -6.67 -1.82
CA THR A 304 0.14 -6.06 -1.41
C THR A 304 0.02 -6.03 0.12
N ALA A 305 -0.98 -5.31 0.64
CA ALA A 305 -1.29 -5.31 2.07
C ALA A 305 -1.48 -6.73 2.65
N CYS A 306 -2.02 -7.67 1.87
CA CYS A 306 -2.24 -9.06 2.27
C CYS A 306 -0.93 -9.86 2.40
N ASN A 307 0.10 -9.55 1.61
CA ASN A 307 1.39 -10.25 1.66
C ASN A 307 2.10 -10.07 3.00
N PHE A 308 1.91 -8.93 3.68
CA PHE A 308 2.50 -8.67 5.00
C PHE A 308 1.89 -9.49 6.13
N ILE A 309 0.77 -10.16 5.88
CA ILE A 309 0.02 -10.88 6.90
C ILE A 309 -0.06 -12.38 6.59
N ASN A 310 0.78 -12.89 5.67
CA ASN A 310 0.86 -14.29 5.29
C ASN A 310 -0.52 -14.91 5.00
N LEU A 311 -1.44 -14.15 4.40
CA LEU A 311 -2.70 -14.71 3.93
C LEU A 311 -2.40 -15.60 2.71
N PRO A 312 -2.67 -16.92 2.75
CA PRO A 312 -2.86 -17.63 1.50
C PRO A 312 -4.02 -16.96 0.75
N ILE A 313 -3.92 -16.83 -0.57
CA ILE A 313 -4.94 -16.21 -1.45
C ILE A 313 -6.20 -17.12 -1.55
N TYR A 314 -6.51 -17.88 -0.51
CA TYR A 314 -7.72 -18.68 -0.40
C TYR A 314 -8.60 -18.05 0.67
N ASP A 315 -9.58 -17.30 0.20
CA ASP A 315 -10.68 -16.77 1.01
C ASP A 315 -11.48 -17.93 1.64
N ILE A 316 -11.82 -17.81 2.93
CA ILE A 316 -12.89 -18.58 3.58
C ILE A 316 -14.15 -17.72 3.61
#